data_AF-A0AAU9F6P4-F1
#
_entry.id   AF-A0AAU9F6P4-F1
#
_cell.length_a   1.000
_cell.length_b   1.000
_cell.length_c   1.000
_cell.angle_alpha   90.00
_cell.angle_beta   90.00
_cell.angle_gamma   90.00
#
_symmetry.space_group_name_H-M   'P 1'
#
loop_
_entity.id
_entity.type
_entity.pdbx_description
1 polymer ?
#
loop_
_entity_poly.entity_id
_entity_poly.type
_entity_poly.pdbx_seq_one_letter_code
_entity_poly.pdbx_strand_id
1 'polypeptide(L)'
;MCPKSDKAVSVFFGGWNLVLGPTCLLISTICISKRKSTKGLSIYDPDYAWFLYCCVLFVTTILHTLSGILILFGISRMNSKMLLVGLILSIFMPFALLFTIVIPVLQFFCLIRGIRYYRSKWESSEI
;
A
#
# COMPACT_ATOMS: atom_id res chain seq x y z
N MET A 1 19.83 -1.37 19.98
CA MET A 1 19.01 -0.14 20.03
C MET A 1 18.59 0.23 18.61
N CYS A 2 17.30 0.15 18.29
CA CYS A 2 16.79 0.61 17.00
C CYS A 2 16.88 2.15 16.94
N PRO A 3 17.45 2.74 15.87
CA PRO A 3 17.57 4.20 15.79
C PRO A 3 16.17 4.83 15.73
N LYS A 4 15.95 5.93 16.46
CA LYS A 4 14.68 6.70 16.47
C LYS A 4 14.17 7.02 15.06
N SER A 5 15.08 7.10 14.08
CA SER A 5 14.82 7.22 12.64
C SER A 5 13.88 6.14 12.09
N ASP A 6 14.02 4.88 12.47
CA ASP A 6 13.29 3.77 11.83
C ASP A 6 11.83 3.71 12.26
N LYS A 7 11.54 4.14 13.51
CA LYS A 7 10.16 4.35 13.97
C LYS A 7 9.51 5.49 13.20
N ALA A 8 10.20 6.62 13.03
CA ALA A 8 9.67 7.76 12.29
C ALA A 8 9.38 7.41 10.82
N VAL A 9 10.25 6.62 10.18
CA VAL A 9 10.03 6.12 8.81
C VAL A 9 8.83 5.17 8.75
N SER A 10 8.66 4.29 9.74
CA SER A 10 7.50 3.38 9.77
C SER A 10 6.18 4.12 9.97
N VAL A 11 6.17 5.18 10.79
CA VAL A 11 5.01 6.06 10.96
C VAL A 11 4.73 6.85 9.68
N PHE A 12 5.77 7.42 9.07
CA PHE A 12 5.65 8.10 7.78
C PHE A 12 5.08 7.16 6.70
N PHE A 13 5.58 5.93 6.63
CA PHE A 13 5.12 4.93 5.69
C PHE A 13 3.65 4.52 5.91
N GLY A 14 3.24 4.32 7.17
CA GLY A 14 1.84 4.08 7.51
C GLY A 14 0.93 5.25 7.13
N GLY A 15 1.37 6.48 7.40
CA GLY A 15 0.67 7.71 7.00
C GLY A 15 0.60 7.89 5.48
N TRP A 16 1.69 7.59 4.77
CA TRP A 16 1.75 7.61 3.32
C TRP A 16 0.71 6.67 2.70
N ASN A 17 0.64 5.43 3.17
CA ASN A 17 -0.34 4.45 2.70
C ASN A 17 -1.79 4.90 2.98
N LEU A 18 -2.03 5.58 4.12
CA LEU A 18 -3.34 6.14 4.49
C LEU A 18 -3.75 7.35 3.66
N VAL A 19 -2.82 8.08 3.07
CA VAL A 19 -3.14 9.20 2.16
C VAL A 19 -3.30 8.69 0.74
N LEU A 20 -2.33 7.89 0.27
CA LEU A 20 -2.28 7.42 -1.10
C LEU A 20 -3.40 6.41 -1.39
N GLY A 21 -3.70 5.49 -0.47
CA GLY A 21 -4.75 4.50 -0.62
C GLY A 21 -6.12 5.11 -0.92
N PRO A 22 -6.70 5.94 -0.03
CA PRO A 22 -7.99 6.59 -0.26
C PRO A 22 -8.00 7.52 -1.48
N THR A 23 -6.91 8.23 -1.75
CA THR A 23 -6.79 9.10 -2.93
C THR A 23 -6.92 8.29 -4.22
N CYS A 24 -6.16 7.21 -4.35
CA CYS A 24 -6.23 6.32 -5.51
C CYS A 24 -7.55 5.54 -5.57
N LEU A 25 -8.16 5.22 -4.42
CA LEU A 25 -9.49 4.61 -4.34
C LEU A 25 -10.56 5.53 -4.92
N LEU A 26 -10.55 6.81 -4.55
CA LEU A 26 -11.48 7.81 -5.09
C LEU A 26 -11.30 7.98 -6.60
N ILE A 27 -10.05 8.10 -7.07
CA ILE A 27 -9.75 8.23 -8.50
C ILE A 27 -10.24 7.01 -9.28
N SER A 28 -9.90 5.80 -8.82
CA SER A 28 -10.34 4.55 -9.48
C SER A 28 -11.86 4.41 -9.51
N THR A 29 -12.56 4.79 -8.42
CA THR A 29 -14.03 4.78 -8.35
C THR A 29 -14.66 5.76 -9.33
N ILE A 30 -14.12 6.98 -9.47
CA ILE A 30 -14.60 7.97 -10.44
C ILE A 30 -14.37 7.49 -11.88
N CYS A 31 -13.21 6.89 -12.16
CA CYS A 31 -12.90 6.33 -13.48
C CYS A 31 -13.87 5.18 -13.85
N ILE A 32 -14.17 4.29 -12.89
CA ILE A 32 -15.11 3.19 -13.08
C ILE A 32 -16.54 3.72 -13.29
N SER A 33 -16.99 4.68 -12.48
CA SER A 33 -18.38 5.18 -12.51
C SER A 33 -18.72 6.00 -13.76
N LYS A 34 -17.72 6.68 -14.34
CA LYS A 34 -17.89 7.45 -15.59
C LYS A 34 -17.99 6.56 -16.83
N ARG A 35 -17.78 5.26 -16.71
CA ARG A 35 -17.79 4.36 -17.86
C ARG A 35 -19.22 4.08 -18.34
N LYS A 36 -19.51 4.39 -19.60
CA LYS A 36 -20.75 3.99 -20.28
C LYS A 36 -20.70 2.49 -20.63
N SER A 37 -21.85 1.83 -20.55
CA SER A 37 -22.06 0.37 -20.52
C SER A 37 -21.16 -0.46 -21.46
N THR A 38 -20.59 -1.55 -20.91
CA THR A 38 -19.67 -2.52 -21.54
C THR A 38 -20.30 -3.49 -22.54
N LYS A 39 -21.49 -3.20 -23.07
CA LYS A 39 -22.17 -4.15 -23.96
C LYS A 39 -21.47 -4.15 -25.32
N GLY A 40 -20.61 -5.15 -25.56
CA GLY A 40 -20.03 -5.44 -26.87
C GLY A 40 -18.52 -5.19 -27.03
N LEU A 41 -17.78 -4.87 -25.96
CA LEU A 41 -16.32 -4.64 -26.07
C LEU A 41 -15.53 -5.94 -26.13
N SER A 42 -14.63 -6.02 -27.12
CA SER A 42 -13.62 -7.08 -27.26
C SER A 42 -12.50 -6.91 -26.23
N ILE A 43 -11.84 -8.00 -25.85
CA ILE A 43 -10.70 -8.01 -24.89
C ILE A 43 -9.52 -7.17 -25.41
N TYR A 44 -9.42 -6.96 -26.73
CA TYR A 44 -8.37 -6.16 -27.37
C TYR A 44 -8.66 -4.66 -27.38
N ASP A 45 -9.81 -4.23 -26.85
CA ASP A 45 -10.17 -2.82 -26.81
C ASP A 45 -9.38 -2.11 -25.68
N PRO A 46 -8.66 -1.02 -25.98
CA PRO A 46 -7.94 -0.24 -24.97
C PRO A 46 -8.85 0.26 -23.83
N ASP A 47 -10.13 0.52 -24.10
CA ASP A 47 -11.10 0.95 -23.08
C ASP A 47 -11.47 -0.19 -22.12
N TYR A 48 -11.40 -1.44 -22.57
CA TYR A 48 -11.57 -2.63 -21.72
C TYR A 48 -10.33 -2.87 -20.85
N ALA A 49 -9.14 -2.75 -21.43
CA ALA A 49 -7.88 -2.84 -20.69
C ALA A 49 -7.75 -1.76 -19.60
N TRP A 50 -8.12 -0.52 -19.93
CA TRP A 50 -8.15 0.59 -18.96
C TRP A 50 -9.12 0.33 -17.80
N PHE A 51 -10.31 -0.18 -18.10
CA PHE A 51 -11.28 -0.54 -17.08
C PHE A 51 -10.76 -1.65 -16.15
N LEU A 52 -10.19 -2.73 -16.70
CA LEU A 52 -9.59 -3.79 -15.90
C LEU A 52 -8.47 -3.24 -15.01
N TYR A 53 -7.63 -2.36 -15.54
CA TYR A 53 -6.61 -1.67 -14.76
C TYR A 53 -7.21 -0.87 -13.61
N CYS A 54 -8.26 -0.07 -13.85
CA CYS A 54 -8.96 0.65 -12.78
C CYS A 54 -9.57 -0.29 -11.72
N CYS A 55 -10.10 -1.45 -12.10
CA CYS A 55 -10.61 -2.46 -11.16
C CYS A 55 -9.50 -3.07 -10.30
N VAL A 56 -8.34 -3.40 -10.90
CA VAL A 56 -7.17 -3.86 -10.15
C VAL A 56 -6.68 -2.78 -9.20
N LEU A 57 -6.64 -1.52 -9.67
CA LEU A 57 -6.27 -0.37 -8.83
C LEU A 57 -7.24 -0.20 -7.66
N PHE A 58 -8.55 -0.37 -7.89
CA PHE A 58 -9.56 -0.32 -6.83
C PHE A 58 -9.29 -1.36 -5.72
N VAL A 59 -9.05 -2.61 -6.08
CA VAL A 59 -8.77 -3.67 -5.09
C VAL A 59 -7.45 -3.42 -4.35
N THR A 60 -6.40 -3.07 -5.08
CA THR A 60 -5.06 -2.85 -4.50
C THR A 60 -5.01 -1.64 -3.58
N THR A 61 -5.78 -0.57 -3.86
CA THR A 61 -5.87 0.62 -3.01
C THR A 61 -6.61 0.37 -1.69
N ILE A 62 -7.60 -0.54 -1.68
CA ILE A 62 -8.21 -1.01 -0.43
C ILE A 62 -7.17 -1.72 0.43
N LEU A 63 -6.45 -2.69 -0.13
CA LEU A 63 -5.40 -3.42 0.58
C LEU A 63 -4.31 -2.47 1.09
N HIS A 64 -3.96 -1.47 0.29
CA HIS A 64 -2.97 -0.46 0.66
C HIS A 64 -3.45 0.43 1.81
N THR A 65 -4.72 0.85 1.80
CA THR A 65 -5.31 1.61 2.91
C THR A 65 -5.30 0.79 4.20
N LEU A 66 -5.73 -0.47 4.13
CA LEU A 66 -5.69 -1.41 5.26
C LEU A 66 -4.25 -1.61 5.77
N SER A 67 -3.27 -1.67 4.87
CA SER A 67 -1.85 -1.77 5.22
C SER A 67 -1.39 -0.59 6.09
N GLY A 68 -1.79 0.64 5.75
CA GLY A 68 -1.46 1.84 6.50
C GLY A 68 -2.06 1.83 7.91
N ILE A 69 -3.33 1.42 8.03
CA ILE A 69 -4.01 1.24 9.32
C ILE A 69 -3.26 0.23 10.19
N LEU A 70 -2.93 -0.95 9.63
CA LEU A 70 -2.24 -2.01 10.37
C LEU A 70 -0.82 -1.61 10.80
N ILE A 71 -0.09 -0.87 9.96
CA ILE A 71 1.24 -0.35 10.31
C ILE A 71 1.13 0.63 11.48
N LEU A 72 0.25 1.63 11.40
CA LEU A 72 0.12 2.64 12.46
C LEU A 72 -0.41 2.04 13.76
N PHE A 73 -1.40 1.15 13.67
CA PHE A 73 -1.96 0.47 14.84
C PHE A 73 -0.95 -0.50 15.45
N GLY A 74 -0.18 -1.22 14.63
CA GLY A 74 0.91 -2.09 15.08
C GLY A 74 2.00 -1.31 15.81
N ILE A 75 2.37 -0.12 15.33
CA ILE A 75 3.31 0.77 16.03
C ILE A 75 2.71 1.28 17.36
N SER A 76 1.45 1.70 17.36
CA SER A 76 0.77 2.26 18.53
C SER A 76 0.58 1.24 19.65
N ARG A 77 0.18 0.01 19.31
CA ARG A 77 -0.02 -1.09 20.26
C ARG A 77 1.23 -1.91 20.54
N MET A 78 2.38 -1.53 19.98
CA MET A 78 3.62 -2.33 19.98
C MET A 78 3.41 -3.80 19.57
N ASN A 79 2.46 -4.04 18.66
CA ASN A 79 2.14 -5.39 18.16
C ASN A 79 2.91 -5.67 16.86
N SER A 80 3.97 -6.47 17.00
CA SER A 80 4.87 -6.83 15.91
C SER A 80 4.19 -7.63 14.79
N LYS A 81 3.19 -8.47 15.11
CA LYS A 81 2.44 -9.27 14.13
C LYS A 81 1.57 -8.38 13.24
N MET A 82 0.86 -7.41 13.83
CA MET A 82 0.04 -6.47 13.07
C MET A 82 0.88 -5.58 12.15
N LEU A 83 2.04 -5.12 12.65
CA LEU A 83 3.00 -4.38 11.84
C LEU A 83 3.48 -5.21 10.63
N LEU A 84 3.83 -6.48 10.83
CA LEU A 84 4.29 -7.37 9.75
C LEU A 84 3.21 -7.58 8.69
N VAL A 85 1.97 -7.86 9.09
CA VAL A 85 0.85 -8.03 8.15
C VAL A 85 0.64 -6.75 7.34
N GLY A 86 0.69 -5.58 8.00
CA GLY A 86 0.63 -4.29 7.31
C GLY A 86 1.77 -4.09 6.31
N LEU A 87 3.02 -4.43 6.67
CA LEU A 87 4.15 -4.34 5.74
C LEU A 87 3.97 -5.25 4.52
N ILE A 88 3.52 -6.49 4.72
CA ILE A 88 3.27 -7.44 3.62
C ILE A 88 2.18 -6.91 2.67
N LEU A 89 1.08 -6.40 3.22
CA LEU A 89 -0.01 -5.84 2.41
C LEU A 89 0.42 -4.60 1.61
N SER A 90 1.40 -3.84 2.10
CA SER A 90 1.87 -2.64 1.40
C SER A 90 2.63 -2.91 0.11
N ILE A 91 3.08 -4.16 -0.13
CA ILE A 91 3.87 -4.58 -1.29
C ILE A 91 3.07 -4.54 -2.60
N PHE A 92 1.76 -4.75 -2.53
CA PHE A 92 0.91 -4.88 -3.74
C PHE A 92 0.72 -3.57 -4.52
N MET A 93 0.83 -2.41 -3.84
CA MET A 93 0.60 -1.11 -4.47
C MET A 93 1.72 -0.69 -5.45
N PRO A 94 3.03 -0.84 -5.13
CA PRO A 94 4.12 -0.69 -6.10
C PRO A 94 3.94 -1.47 -7.42
N PHE A 95 3.45 -2.70 -7.33
CA PHE A 95 3.21 -3.53 -8.50
C PHE A 95 2.05 -3.02 -9.35
N ALA A 96 0.98 -2.51 -8.71
CA ALA A 96 -0.14 -1.88 -9.41
C ALA A 96 0.25 -0.54 -10.06
N LEU A 97 1.20 0.18 -9.45
CA LEU A 97 1.67 1.49 -9.88
C LEU A 97 2.96 1.44 -10.72
N LEU A 98 3.30 0.29 -11.32
CA LEU A 98 4.58 0.07 -12.01
C LEU A 98 4.90 1.12 -13.09
N PHE A 99 3.88 1.77 -13.66
CA PHE A 99 4.01 2.86 -14.63
C PHE A 99 4.51 4.19 -14.03
N THR A 100 4.62 4.30 -12.71
CA THR A 100 5.05 5.51 -12.00
C THR A 100 6.37 5.27 -11.26
N ILE A 101 7.48 5.07 -11.99
CA ILE A 101 8.81 4.64 -11.49
C ILE A 101 9.24 5.25 -10.14
N VAL A 102 8.91 6.51 -9.85
CA VAL A 102 9.28 7.20 -8.60
C VAL A 102 8.59 6.61 -7.35
N ILE A 103 7.30 6.29 -7.45
CA ILE A 103 6.48 5.82 -6.32
C ILE A 103 6.94 4.44 -5.77
N PRO A 104 7.16 3.39 -6.59
CA PRO A 104 7.60 2.09 -6.10
C PRO A 104 9.01 2.14 -5.52
N VAL A 105 9.90 3.01 -6.01
CA VAL A 105 11.25 3.19 -5.46
C VAL A 105 11.19 3.74 -4.03
N LEU A 106 10.44 4.82 -3.81
CA LEU A 106 10.25 5.38 -2.46
C LEU A 106 9.61 4.36 -1.52
N GLN A 107 8.57 3.66 -2.00
CA GLN A 107 7.89 2.62 -1.22
C GLN A 107 8.85 1.50 -0.80
N PHE A 108 9.73 1.05 -1.71
CA PHE A 108 10.69 -0.02 -1.45
C PHE A 108 11.72 0.38 -0.38
N PHE A 109 12.26 1.60 -0.44
CA PHE A 109 13.17 2.12 0.59
C PHE A 109 12.50 2.21 1.97
N CYS A 110 11.27 2.70 2.03
CA CYS A 110 10.51 2.77 3.28
C CYS A 110 10.17 1.38 3.82
N LEU A 111 9.82 0.42 2.97
CA LEU A 111 9.54 -0.96 3.35
C LEU A 111 10.76 -1.62 4.01
N ILE A 112 11.95 -1.49 3.41
CA ILE A 112 13.20 -2.03 3.98
C ILE A 112 13.43 -1.47 5.39
N ARG A 113 13.25 -0.16 5.56
CA ARG A 113 13.40 0.48 6.88
C ARG A 113 12.34 0.02 7.88
N GLY A 114 11.09 -0.18 7.43
CA GLY A 114 10.02 -0.75 8.26
C GLY A 114 10.33 -2.18 8.73
N ILE A 115 10.90 -3.01 7.85
CA ILE A 115 11.34 -4.37 8.19
C ILE A 115 12.48 -4.35 9.23
N ARG A 116 13.45 -3.44 9.07
CA ARG A 116 14.53 -3.28 10.07
C ARG A 116 14.01 -2.86 11.44
N TYR A 117 13.02 -1.96 11.47
CA TYR A 117 12.33 -1.59 12.71
C TYR A 117 11.65 -2.81 13.37
N TYR A 118 10.89 -3.58 12.59
CA TYR A 118 10.24 -4.81 13.06
C TYR A 118 11.26 -5.79 13.67
N ARG A 119 12.35 -6.08 12.95
CA ARG A 119 13.38 -7.02 13.40
C ARG A 119 13.96 -6.63 14.76
N SER A 120 14.35 -5.36 14.92
CA SER A 120 14.92 -4.90 16.19
C SER A 120 13.93 -4.97 17.35
N LYS A 121 12.62 -4.88 17.10
CA LYS A 121 11.60 -5.00 18.15
C LYS A 121 11.29 -6.45 18.50
N TRP A 122 11.27 -7.34 17.52
CA TRP A 122 11.11 -8.78 17.72
C TRP A 122 12.20 -9.34 18.64
N GLU A 123 13.47 -9.07 18.33
CA GLU A 123 14.63 -9.53 19.10
C GLU A 123 14.60 -9.03 20.57
N SER A 124 13.98 -7.88 20.84
CA SER A 124 13.81 -7.35 22.21
C SER A 124 12.57 -7.85 22.95
N SER A 125 11.72 -8.66 22.32
CA SER A 125 10.51 -9.23 22.92
C SER A 125 10.70 -10.69 23.39
N GLU A 126 11.81 -11.32 22.99
CA GLU A 126 12.18 -12.71 23.33
C GLU A 126 13.20 -12.81 24.48
N ILE A 127 13.53 -11.69 25.13
CA ILE A 127 14.30 -11.58 26.38
C ILE A 127 13.36 -11.12 27.48
#